data_AF-A0A1Y0L4Z4-F1
#
_entry.id   AF-A0A1Y0L4Z4-F1
#
_cell.length_a   1.000
_cell.length_b   1.000
_cell.length_c   1.000
_cell.angle_alpha   90.00
_cell.angle_beta   90.00
_cell.angle_gamma   90.00
#
_symmetry.space_group_name_H-M   'P 1'
#
loop_
_entity.id
_entity.type
_entity.pdbx_description
1 polymer ?
#
loop_
_entity_poly.entity_id
_entity_poly.type
_entity_poly.pdbx_seq_one_letter_code
_entity_poly.pdbx_strand_id
1 'polypeptide(L)' 'MSGQTRNPLIKLPTEQELSDLLKKKMKESSVTYEDMALQIDVSLATFKRLIKRPYDAKLSTIQALIREVGGELCIEI' A
#
# COMPACT_ATOMS: atom_id res chain seq x y z
N MET A 1 6.86 34.62 15.48
CA MET A 1 5.90 33.75 16.22
C MET A 1 5.40 32.70 15.25
N SER A 2 5.80 31.45 15.49
CA SER A 2 5.58 30.32 14.60
C SER A 2 4.11 29.90 14.63
N GLY A 3 3.39 30.11 13.54
CA GLY A 3 2.07 29.53 13.31
C GLY A 3 2.20 28.41 12.30
N GLN A 4 2.59 27.22 12.76
CA GLN A 4 2.45 25.99 11.95
C GLN A 4 0.96 25.77 11.72
N THR A 5 0.47 26.16 10.54
CA THR A 5 -0.87 25.82 10.09
C THR A 5 -0.93 24.31 9.90
N ARG A 6 -1.67 23.68 10.82
CA ARG A 6 -2.04 22.27 10.84
C ARG A 6 -2.29 21.74 9.42
N ASN A 7 -1.54 20.72 9.04
CA ASN A 7 -1.66 19.99 7.79
C ASN A 7 -3.13 19.53 7.63
N PRO A 8 -3.85 19.93 6.57
CA PRO A 8 -5.26 19.57 6.42
C PRO A 8 -5.37 18.06 6.28
N LEU A 9 -5.91 17.42 7.32
CA LEU A 9 -6.46 16.06 7.40
C LEU A 9 -6.08 15.19 6.19
N ILE A 10 -5.04 14.37 6.34
CA ILE A 10 -4.68 13.33 5.37
C ILE A 10 -5.92 12.46 5.18
N LYS A 11 -6.67 12.68 4.09
CA LYS A 11 -7.86 11.89 3.78
C LYS A 11 -7.40 10.48 3.48
N LEU A 12 -7.80 9.52 4.31
CA LEU A 12 -7.58 8.10 4.06
C LEU A 12 -8.17 7.74 2.67
N PRO A 13 -7.39 7.13 1.77
CA PRO A 13 -7.89 6.72 0.47
C PRO A 13 -8.94 5.64 0.66
N THR A 14 -10.04 5.69 -0.08
CA THR A 14 -11.02 4.60 -0.13
C THR A 14 -10.35 3.26 -0.52
N GLU A 15 -10.98 2.13 -0.21
CA GLU A 15 -10.42 0.81 -0.55
C GLU A 15 -10.10 0.69 -2.05
N GLN A 16 -10.98 1.21 -2.91
CA GLN A 16 -10.79 1.21 -4.35
C GLN A 16 -9.60 2.08 -4.78
N GLU A 17 -9.49 3.31 -4.25
CA GLU A 17 -8.35 4.21 -4.51
C GLU A 17 -7.02 3.57 -4.09
N LEU A 18 -6.99 2.90 -2.92
CA LEU A 18 -5.80 2.20 -2.45
C LEU A 18 -5.46 0.99 -3.33
N SER A 19 -6.45 0.18 -3.71
CA SER A 19 -6.26 -0.95 -4.63
C SER A 19 -5.66 -0.47 -5.97
N ASP A 20 -6.18 0.62 -6.53
CA ASP A 20 -5.74 1.13 -7.82
C ASP A 20 -4.34 1.75 -7.73
N LEU A 21 -4.03 2.42 -6.63
CA LEU A 21 -2.68 2.91 -6.34
C LEU A 21 -1.67 1.75 -6.26
N LEU A 22 -1.98 0.69 -5.50
CA LEU A 22 -1.11 -0.49 -5.37
C LEU A 22 -0.89 -1.18 -6.71
N LYS A 23 -1.95 -1.36 -7.53
CA LYS A 23 -1.83 -1.94 -8.87
C LYS A 23 -0.96 -1.09 -9.79
N LYS A 24 -1.16 0.23 -9.77
CA LYS A 24 -0.35 1.17 -10.56
C LYS A 24 1.12 1.07 -10.16
N LYS A 25 1.41 1.08 -8.86
CA LYS A 25 2.77 0.97 -8.33
C LYS A 25 3.43 -0.36 -8.65
N MET A 26 2.69 -1.47 -8.55
CA MET A 26 3.15 -2.78 -9.01
C MET A 26 3.51 -2.76 -10.50
N LYS A 27 2.67 -2.17 -11.34
CA LYS A 27 2.94 -2.03 -12.79
C LYS A 27 4.18 -1.18 -13.07
N GLU A 28 4.41 -0.12 -12.31
CA GLU A 28 5.60 0.75 -12.41
C GLU A 28 6.89 0.01 -11.97
N SER A 29 6.79 -0.91 -11.00
CA SER A 29 7.94 -1.64 -10.45
C SER A 29 8.56 -2.68 -11.39
N SER A 30 7.86 -3.09 -12.46
CA SER A 30 8.25 -4.21 -13.33
C SER A 30 8.41 -5.58 -12.63
N VAL A 31 7.97 -5.70 -11.37
CA VAL A 31 7.99 -6.95 -10.59
C VAL A 31 6.68 -7.72 -10.79
N THR A 32 6.77 -9.05 -10.91
CA THR A 32 5.57 -9.91 -11.00
C THR A 32 4.83 -9.98 -9.66
N TYR A 33 3.58 -10.43 -9.67
CA TYR A 33 2.85 -10.61 -8.42
C TYR A 33 3.42 -11.76 -7.59
N GLU A 34 3.96 -12.77 -8.26
CA GLU A 34 4.65 -13.91 -7.68
C GLU A 34 5.92 -13.47 -6.94
N ASP A 35 6.78 -12.70 -7.61
CA ASP A 35 8.05 -12.24 -7.02
C ASP A 35 7.82 -11.29 -5.85
N MET A 36 6.87 -10.35 -5.98
CA MET A 36 6.53 -9.43 -4.89
C MET A 36 5.91 -10.17 -3.70
N ALA A 37 5.08 -11.19 -3.95
CA ALA A 37 4.54 -12.01 -2.87
C ALA A 37 5.65 -12.72 -2.08
N LEU A 38 6.69 -13.21 -2.77
CA LEU A 38 7.88 -13.78 -2.14
C LEU A 38 8.67 -12.72 -1.35
N GLN A 39 8.86 -11.52 -1.91
CA GLN A 39 9.59 -10.42 -1.25
C GLN A 39 8.95 -9.99 0.09
N ILE A 40 7.61 -9.93 0.14
CA ILE A 40 6.87 -9.54 1.36
C ILE A 40 6.46 -10.73 2.24
N ASP A 41 7.00 -11.92 1.96
CA ASP A 41 6.76 -13.17 2.70
C ASP A 41 5.27 -13.54 2.85
N VAL A 42 4.54 -13.55 1.73
CA VAL A 42 3.14 -14.02 1.69
C VAL A 42 2.90 -14.97 0.52
N SER A 43 1.84 -15.78 0.62
CA SER A 43 1.42 -16.58 -0.53
C SER A 43 0.84 -15.70 -1.65
N LEU A 44 1.02 -16.12 -2.91
CA LEU A 44 0.44 -15.43 -4.09
C LEU A 44 -1.07 -15.19 -3.95
N ALA A 45 -1.80 -16.14 -3.37
CA ALA A 45 -3.24 -16.00 -3.13
C ALA A 45 -3.54 -14.87 -2.14
N THR A 46 -2.72 -14.73 -1.10
CA THR A 46 -2.83 -13.64 -0.12
C THR A 46 -2.48 -12.31 -0.76
N PHE A 47 -1.43 -12.27 -1.58
CA PHE A 47 -1.06 -11.09 -2.35
C PHE A 47 -2.19 -10.62 -3.29
N LYS A 48 -2.78 -11.53 -4.06
CA LYS A 48 -3.91 -11.21 -4.96
C LYS A 48 -5.13 -10.67 -4.20
N ARG A 49 -5.40 -11.19 -3.00
CA ARG A 49 -6.45 -10.64 -2.12
C ARG A 49 -6.10 -9.25 -1.61
N LEU A 50 -4.88 -9.05 -1.12
CA LEU A 50 -4.37 -7.74 -0.68
C LEU A 50 -4.54 -6.68 -1.77
N ILE A 51 -4.15 -6.98 -3.02
CA ILE A 51 -4.27 -6.04 -4.13
C ILE A 51 -5.73 -5.74 -4.49
N LYS A 52 -6.66 -6.69 -4.28
CA LYS A 52 -8.08 -6.53 -4.59
C LYS A 52 -8.87 -5.85 -3.47
N ARG A 53 -8.51 -6.14 -2.22
CA ARG A 53 -9.17 -5.72 -0.98
C ARG A 53 -8.14 -5.39 0.08
N PRO A 54 -7.44 -4.25 -0.06
CA PRO A 54 -6.35 -3.92 0.84
C PRO A 54 -6.81 -3.72 2.29
N TYR A 55 -8.06 -3.32 2.53
CA TYR A 55 -8.56 -3.10 3.90
C TYR A 55 -8.84 -4.39 4.67
N ASP A 56 -9.04 -5.51 3.96
CA ASP A 56 -9.18 -6.85 4.57
C ASP A 56 -7.81 -7.45 4.96
N ALA A 57 -6.70 -6.83 4.53
CA ALA A 57 -5.36 -7.34 4.80
C ALA A 57 -4.81 -6.85 6.14
N LYS A 58 -3.86 -7.60 6.71
CA LYS A 58 -3.11 -7.12 7.87
C LYS A 58 -2.35 -5.86 7.48
N LEU A 59 -2.44 -4.82 8.32
CA LEU A 59 -1.70 -3.57 8.14
C LEU A 59 -0.22 -3.79 7.88
N SER A 60 0.41 -4.75 8.58
CA SER A 60 1.82 -5.09 8.40
C SER A 60 2.14 -5.54 6.97
N THR A 61 1.24 -6.28 6.33
CA THR A 61 1.40 -6.75 4.95
C THR A 61 1.24 -5.59 3.96
N ILE A 62 0.28 -4.69 4.21
CA ILE A 62 0.10 -3.47 3.40
C ILE A 62 1.37 -2.61 3.49
N GLN A 63 1.88 -2.37 4.70
CA GLN A 63 3.11 -1.62 4.94
C GLN A 63 4.34 -2.26 4.29
N ALA A 64 4.46 -3.58 4.31
CA ALA A 64 5.55 -4.29 3.62
C ALA A 64 5.50 -4.04 2.11
N LEU A 65 4.34 -4.23 1.49
CA LEU A 65 4.16 -3.97 0.06
C LEU A 65 4.48 -2.52 -0.32
N ILE A 66 4.01 -1.58 0.47
CA ILE A 66 4.26 -0.14 0.28
C ILE A 66 5.76 0.18 0.24
N ARG A 67 6.53 -0.40 1.17
CA ARG A 67 7.98 -0.21 1.23
C ARG A 67 8.65 -0.74 -0.04
N GLU A 68 8.27 -1.92 -0.49
CA GLU A 68 8.84 -2.53 -1.69
C GLU A 68 8.52 -1.76 -2.98
N VAL A 69 7.31 -1.22 -3.10
CA VAL A 69 6.92 -0.43 -4.29
C VAL A 69 7.39 1.03 -4.23
N GLY A 70 8.26 1.38 -3.27
CA GLY A 70 8.86 2.70 -3.14
C GLY A 70 7.87 3.80 -2.71
N GLY A 71 6.83 3.45 -1.96
CA GLY A 71 5.88 4.41 -1.41
C GLY A 71 6.22 4.76 0.05
N GLU A 72 6.13 6.05 0.40
CA GLU A 72 5.85 6.46 1.77
C GLU A 72 4.33 6.59 1.90
N LEU A 73 3.67 5.59 2.49
CA LEU A 73 2.28 5.77 2.90
C LEU A 73 2.31 6.35 4.31
N CYS A 74 2.14 7.68 4.41
CA CYS A 74 1.77 8.35 5.64
C CYS A 74 0.36 7.91 6.05
N ILE A 75 0.25 6.69 6.59
CA ILE A 75 -0.92 6.28 7.35
C ILE A 75 -0.62 6.69 8.80
N GLU A 76 -1.07 7.87 9.19
CA GLU A 76 -1.23 8.17 10.61
C GLU A 76 -2.45 7.36 11.08
N ILE A 77 -2.24 6.43 12.01
CA ILE A 77 -3.28 5.60 12.64
C ILE A 77 -3.45 6.09 14.07
#